data_AF-A0A958LQK0-F1
#
_entry.id   AF-A0A958LQK0-F1
#
_cell.length_a   1.000
_cell.length_b   1.000
_cell.length_c   1.000
_cell.angle_alpha   90.00
_cell.angle_beta   90.00
_cell.angle_gamma   90.00
#
_symmetry.space_group_name_H-M   'P 1'
#
loop_
_entity.id
_entity.type
_entity.pdbx_description
1 polymer ?
#
loop_
_entity_poly.entity_id
_entity_poly.type
_entity_poly.pdbx_seq_one_letter_code
_entity_poly.pdbx_strand_id
1 'polypeptide(L)'
;MSIGDLHGDDSSLSRSPEVRRGGWLTAFLILMFIANPLTAISYFLFPGAIVSALPKATEGLIMGLGVMAVLNTVFAAGIWMWKKWGVYGFYASAVVALIVNVYIGLSVFQSLLGLLGPVIVYLLTKGRWQRFE
;
A
#
# COMPACT_ATOMS: atom_id res chain seq x y z
N MET A 1 -64.09 -8.33 8.30
CA MET A 1 -62.80 -8.80 8.85
C MET A 1 -62.07 -9.48 7.71
N SER A 2 -61.12 -8.79 7.09
CA SER A 2 -60.44 -9.22 5.86
C SER A 2 -59.11 -9.88 6.22
N ILE A 3 -58.90 -11.12 5.80
CA ILE A 3 -57.62 -11.84 5.92
C ILE A 3 -56.73 -11.40 4.75
N GLY A 4 -56.31 -10.13 4.77
CA GLY A 4 -55.47 -9.52 3.73
C GLY A 4 -54.17 -8.89 4.25
N ASP A 5 -54.02 -8.71 5.56
CA ASP A 5 -52.96 -7.89 6.17
C ASP A 5 -51.81 -8.71 6.78
N LEU A 6 -51.41 -9.81 6.13
CA LEU A 6 -50.27 -10.62 6.58
C LEU A 6 -49.17 -10.79 5.51
N HIS A 7 -49.16 -9.95 4.48
CA HIS A 7 -47.97 -9.81 3.64
C HIS A 7 -47.08 -8.72 4.24
N GLY A 8 -46.33 -9.12 5.26
CA GLY A 8 -45.27 -8.31 5.86
C GLY A 8 -44.34 -7.79 4.77
N ASP A 9 -44.18 -6.48 4.79
CA ASP A 9 -43.27 -5.73 3.95
C ASP A 9 -41.82 -6.02 4.36
N ASP A 10 -41.33 -7.19 3.93
CA ASP A 10 -39.93 -7.61 4.13
C ASP A 10 -38.98 -6.89 3.14
N SER A 11 -39.49 -5.94 2.35
CA SER A 11 -38.75 -5.27 1.26
C SER A 11 -37.83 -4.14 1.74
N SER A 12 -37.84 -3.83 3.04
CA SER A 12 -37.06 -2.75 3.64
C SER A 12 -35.75 -3.19 4.31
N LEU A 13 -35.26 -4.42 4.08
CA LEU A 13 -33.87 -4.78 4.39
C LEU A 13 -32.94 -3.90 3.57
N SER A 14 -32.62 -2.75 4.16
CA SER A 14 -31.66 -1.76 3.71
C SER A 14 -30.41 -2.51 3.26
N ARG A 15 -30.25 -2.66 1.94
CA ARG A 15 -28.94 -2.96 1.38
C ARG A 15 -28.07 -1.76 1.73
N SER A 16 -27.43 -1.81 2.89
CA SER A 16 -26.29 -0.94 3.22
C SER A 16 -25.48 -0.87 1.93
N PRO A 17 -25.28 0.33 1.34
CA PRO A 17 -24.69 0.43 0.02
C PRO A 17 -23.38 -0.32 0.06
N GLU A 18 -23.37 -1.50 -0.56
CA GLU A 18 -22.27 -2.44 -0.47
C GLU A 18 -21.08 -1.67 -1.01
N VAL A 19 -20.13 -1.34 -0.12
CA VAL A 19 -19.01 -0.46 -0.48
C VAL A 19 -18.14 -1.25 -1.44
N ARG A 20 -18.48 -1.18 -2.73
CA ARG A 20 -17.79 -1.89 -3.79
C ARG A 20 -16.39 -1.29 -3.89
N ARG A 21 -15.44 -2.01 -3.28
CA ARG A 21 -14.02 -1.75 -3.46
C ARG A 21 -13.70 -1.94 -4.94
N GLY A 22 -12.96 -1.00 -5.51
CA GLY A 22 -12.51 -1.13 -6.89
C GLY A 22 -11.53 -2.29 -6.98
N GLY A 23 -11.78 -3.25 -7.86
CA GLY A 23 -10.94 -4.44 -8.01
C GLY A 23 -9.46 -4.11 -8.20
N TRP A 24 -9.15 -3.03 -8.92
CA TRP A 24 -7.79 -2.52 -9.12
C TRP A 24 -7.07 -2.14 -7.82
N LEU A 25 -7.76 -1.47 -6.89
CA LEU A 25 -7.17 -1.10 -5.61
C LEU A 25 -6.93 -2.33 -4.74
N THR A 26 -7.90 -3.26 -4.73
CA THR A 26 -7.77 -4.53 -4.01
C THR A 26 -6.58 -5.33 -4.54
N ALA A 27 -6.47 -5.50 -5.86
CA ALA A 27 -5.38 -6.22 -6.49
C ALA A 27 -4.01 -5.58 -6.19
N PHE A 28 -3.92 -4.25 -6.28
CA PHE A 28 -2.71 -3.52 -5.94
C PHE A 28 -2.31 -3.71 -4.47
N LEU A 29 -3.26 -3.63 -3.54
CA LEU A 29 -2.97 -3.82 -2.11
C LEU A 29 -2.58 -5.26 -1.77
N ILE A 30 -3.17 -6.27 -2.42
CA ILE A 30 -2.73 -7.66 -2.30
C ILE A 30 -1.28 -7.81 -2.77
N LEU A 31 -0.93 -7.20 -3.91
CA LEU A 31 0.45 -7.17 -4.39
C LEU A 31 1.37 -6.53 -3.34
N MET A 32 0.96 -5.41 -2.71
CA MET A 32 1.73 -4.77 -1.65
C MET A 32 1.91 -5.66 -0.41
N PHE A 33 0.89 -6.41 -0.02
CA PHE A 33 0.96 -7.34 1.10
C PHE A 33 1.90 -8.54 0.86
N ILE A 34 2.25 -8.81 -0.40
CA ILE A 34 3.21 -9.86 -0.76
C ILE A 34 4.60 -9.26 -0.99
N ALA A 35 4.67 -8.23 -1.83
CA ALA A 35 5.93 -7.63 -2.26
C ALA A 35 6.68 -6.96 -1.11
N ASN A 36 6.00 -6.23 -0.22
CA ASN A 36 6.67 -5.53 0.88
C ASN A 36 7.25 -6.50 1.92
N PRO A 37 6.51 -7.52 2.43
CA PRO A 37 7.11 -8.51 3.33
C PRO A 37 8.25 -9.30 2.67
N LEU A 38 8.11 -9.68 1.40
CA LEU A 38 9.20 -10.37 0.69
C LEU A 38 10.46 -9.47 0.62
N THR A 39 10.27 -8.20 0.30
CA THR A 39 11.36 -7.20 0.28
C THR A 39 12.01 -7.05 1.67
N ALA A 40 11.20 -6.96 2.73
CA ALA A 40 11.70 -6.88 4.10
C ALA A 40 12.53 -8.11 4.48
N ILE A 41 12.03 -9.31 4.15
CA ILE A 41 12.74 -10.58 4.37
C ILE A 41 14.07 -10.56 3.62
N SER A 42 14.09 -10.15 2.34
CA SER A 42 15.33 -10.04 1.57
C SER A 42 16.34 -9.09 2.20
N TYR A 43 15.89 -7.95 2.71
CA TYR A 43 16.74 -6.95 3.35
C TYR A 43 17.28 -7.40 4.71
N PHE A 44 16.52 -8.17 5.49
CA PHE A 44 16.98 -8.68 6.79
C PHE A 44 17.83 -9.95 6.69
N LEU A 45 17.50 -10.86 5.77
CA LEU A 45 18.20 -12.15 5.66
C LEU A 45 19.44 -12.08 4.77
N PHE A 46 19.45 -11.20 3.78
CA PHE A 46 20.53 -11.14 2.79
C PHE A 46 21.13 -9.73 2.59
N PRO A 47 21.41 -8.94 3.65
CA PRO A 47 21.92 -7.58 3.49
C PRO A 47 23.29 -7.54 2.80
N GLY A 48 24.21 -8.47 3.11
CA GLY A 48 25.55 -8.51 2.52
C GLY A 48 25.56 -8.75 1.01
N ALA A 49 24.61 -9.55 0.50
CA ALA A 49 24.46 -9.79 -0.94
C ALA A 49 24.06 -8.49 -1.68
N ILE A 50 23.22 -7.66 -1.06
CA ILE A 50 22.75 -6.40 -1.62
C ILE A 50 23.84 -5.33 -1.53
N VAL A 51 24.53 -5.24 -0.40
CA VAL A 51 25.66 -4.32 -0.20
C VAL A 51 26.78 -4.58 -1.22
N SER A 52 27.06 -5.85 -1.53
CA SER A 52 28.08 -6.21 -2.52
C SER A 52 27.75 -5.76 -3.94
N ALA A 53 26.46 -5.55 -4.26
CA ALA A 53 26.00 -5.11 -5.57
C ALA A 53 25.83 -3.59 -5.69
N LEU A 54 25.84 -2.86 -4.58
CA LEU A 54 25.52 -1.42 -4.54
C LEU A 54 26.68 -0.62 -3.90
N PRO A 55 27.34 0.26 -4.67
CA PRO A 55 28.64 0.83 -4.30
C PRO A 55 28.63 1.75 -3.07
N LYS A 56 27.46 2.24 -2.63
CA LYS A 56 27.30 3.13 -1.47
C LYS A 56 26.35 2.57 -0.40
N ALA A 57 25.88 1.34 -0.55
CA ALA A 57 25.03 0.71 0.44
C ALA A 57 25.85 0.26 1.64
N THR A 58 25.27 0.39 2.84
CA THR A 58 25.79 -0.21 4.07
C THR A 58 24.75 -1.18 4.62
N GLU A 59 25.17 -2.19 5.39
CA GLU A 59 24.23 -3.16 5.95
C GLU A 59 23.15 -2.49 6.81
N GLY A 60 23.55 -1.51 7.63
CA GLY A 60 22.60 -0.74 8.45
C GLY A 60 21.57 0.02 7.61
N LEU A 61 21.96 0.58 6.46
CA LEU A 61 21.04 1.25 5.55
C LEU A 61 20.07 0.26 4.90
N ILE A 62 20.56 -0.92 4.49
CA ILE A 62 19.71 -1.98 3.92
C ILE A 62 18.73 -2.53 4.96
N MET A 63 19.17 -2.77 6.20
CA MET A 63 18.27 -3.14 7.29
C MET A 63 17.23 -2.04 7.58
N GLY A 64 17.62 -0.77 7.50
CA GLY A 64 16.71 0.37 7.59
C GLY A 64 15.66 0.36 6.48
N LEU A 65 16.05 0.03 5.24
CA LEU A 65 15.09 -0.22 4.16
C LEU A 65 14.18 -1.42 4.44
N GLY A 66 14.67 -2.44 5.15
CA GLY A 66 13.88 -3.56 5.67
C GLY A 66 12.75 -3.11 6.59
N VAL A 67 13.08 -2.25 7.56
CA VAL A 67 12.09 -1.62 8.45
C VAL A 67 11.09 -0.79 7.64
N MET A 68 11.58 -0.01 6.67
CA MET A 68 10.71 0.77 5.78
C MET A 68 9.75 -0.11 4.99
N ALA A 69 10.18 -1.28 4.51
CA ALA A 69 9.31 -2.23 3.81
C ALA A 69 8.22 -2.80 4.74
N VAL A 70 8.53 -3.08 6.00
CA VAL A 70 7.53 -3.47 7.01
C VAL A 70 6.52 -2.33 7.23
N LEU A 71 7.00 -1.10 7.44
CA LEU A 71 6.14 0.09 7.56
C LEU A 71 5.27 0.28 6.32
N ASN A 72 5.81 0.02 5.14
CA ASN A 72 5.07 0.10 3.88
C ASN A 72 3.91 -0.90 3.80
N THR A 73 4.06 -2.07 4.44
CA THR A 73 2.98 -3.06 4.62
C THR A 73 1.92 -2.53 5.57
N VAL A 74 2.33 -1.89 6.66
CA VAL A 74 1.41 -1.23 7.62
C VAL A 74 0.65 -0.09 6.96
N PHE A 75 1.30 0.71 6.11
CA PHE A 75 0.65 1.74 5.32
C PHE A 75 -0.36 1.15 4.32
N ALA A 76 0.00 0.06 3.63
CA ALA A 76 -0.93 -0.68 2.78
C ALA A 76 -2.16 -1.19 3.57
N ALA A 77 -1.97 -1.67 4.81
CA ALA A 77 -3.07 -2.01 5.71
C ALA A 77 -3.93 -0.80 6.08
N GLY A 78 -3.31 0.35 6.36
CA GLY A 78 -4.03 1.61 6.57
C GLY A 78 -4.88 2.00 5.36
N ILE A 79 -4.33 1.88 4.14
CA ILE A 79 -5.07 2.13 2.89
C ILE A 79 -6.21 1.13 2.72
N TRP A 80 -5.96 -0.16 3.02
CA TRP A 80 -6.98 -1.20 3.01
C TRP A 80 -8.13 -0.92 3.98
N MET A 81 -7.84 -0.28 5.11
CA MET A 81 -8.80 0.14 6.11
C MET A 81 -9.37 1.55 5.86
N TRP A 82 -9.13 2.14 4.69
CA TRP A 82 -9.59 3.49 4.34
C TRP A 82 -9.11 4.58 5.31
N LYS A 83 -7.89 4.47 5.82
CA LYS A 83 -7.32 5.47 6.73
C LYS A 83 -6.37 6.41 6.00
N LYS A 84 -6.55 7.73 6.15
CA LYS A 84 -5.72 8.73 5.45
C LYS A 84 -4.24 8.62 5.80
N TRP A 85 -3.92 8.29 7.05
CA TRP A 85 -2.54 8.12 7.50
C TRP A 85 -1.79 7.03 6.71
N GLY A 86 -2.48 6.00 6.22
CA GLY A 86 -1.88 4.97 5.37
C GLY A 86 -1.43 5.54 4.03
N VAL A 87 -2.23 6.42 3.42
CA VAL A 87 -1.87 7.07 2.15
C VAL A 87 -0.71 8.05 2.34
N TYR A 88 -0.76 8.88 3.39
CA TYR A 88 0.32 9.83 3.68
C TYR A 88 1.64 9.12 4.03
N GLY A 89 1.58 8.06 4.85
CA GLY A 89 2.74 7.25 5.18
C GLY A 89 3.35 6.59 3.94
N PHE A 90 2.51 6.09 3.03
CA PHE A 90 2.94 5.52 1.76
C PHE A 90 3.63 6.53 0.84
N TYR A 91 3.17 7.78 0.79
CA TYR A 91 3.85 8.83 0.03
C TYR A 91 5.17 9.25 0.68
N ALA A 92 5.20 9.40 2.00
CA ALA A 92 6.42 9.71 2.73
C ALA A 92 7.48 8.61 2.53
N SER A 93 7.08 7.33 2.60
CA SER A 93 7.99 6.20 2.38
C SER A 93 8.58 6.20 0.96
N ALA A 94 7.79 6.56 -0.05
CA ALA A 94 8.27 6.65 -1.42
C ALA A 94 9.30 7.77 -1.63
N VAL A 95 9.10 8.93 -0.98
CA VAL A 95 10.09 10.03 -1.02
C VAL A 95 11.39 9.60 -0.36
N VAL A 96 11.33 8.97 0.82
CA VAL A 96 12.50 8.44 1.50
C VAL A 96 13.21 7.39 0.63
N ALA A 97 12.46 6.46 0.05
CA ALA A 97 13.02 5.42 -0.83
C ALA A 97 13.69 6.02 -2.07
N LEU A 98 13.11 7.06 -2.67
CA LEU A 98 13.71 7.76 -3.81
C LEU A 98 15.07 8.36 -3.44
N ILE A 99 15.14 9.07 -2.30
CA ILE A 99 16.39 9.67 -1.81
C ILE A 99 17.44 8.59 -1.55
N VAL A 100 17.06 7.50 -0.88
CA VAL A 100 17.98 6.41 -0.58
C VAL A 100 18.44 5.71 -1.86
N ASN A 101 17.54 5.46 -2.82
CA ASN A 101 17.87 4.82 -4.09
C ASN A 101 18.93 5.62 -4.88
N VAL A 102 18.75 6.93 -4.98
CA VAL A 102 19.74 7.81 -5.62
C VAL A 102 21.05 7.80 -4.84
N TYR A 103 20.98 7.84 -3.50
CA TYR A 103 22.15 7.83 -2.63
C TYR A 103 22.99 6.55 -2.78
N ILE A 104 22.36 5.37 -2.79
CA ILE A 104 23.05 4.06 -2.89
C ILE A 104 23.59 3.77 -4.30
N GLY A 105 23.33 4.66 -5.27
CA GLY A 105 23.89 4.60 -6.62
C GLY A 105 22.99 3.90 -7.65
N LEU A 106 21.69 3.71 -7.36
CA LEU A 106 20.75 3.27 -8.39
C LEU A 106 20.61 4.36 -9.45
N SER A 107 20.36 3.95 -10.69
CA SER A 107 20.14 4.91 -11.78
C SER A 107 18.90 5.76 -11.52
N VAL A 108 18.85 6.97 -12.09
CA VAL A 108 17.67 7.84 -12.00
C VAL A 108 16.42 7.11 -12.49
N PHE A 109 16.53 6.36 -13.59
CA PHE A 109 15.43 5.58 -14.13
C PHE A 109 14.91 4.54 -13.13
N GLN A 110 15.79 3.73 -12.52
CA GLN A 110 15.39 2.75 -11.50
C GLN A 110 14.77 3.42 -10.27
N SER A 111 15.31 4.56 -9.86
CA SER A 111 14.80 5.33 -8.72
C SER A 111 13.38 5.85 -8.99
N LEU A 112 13.09 6.30 -10.21
CA LEU A 112 11.76 6.76 -10.62
C LEU A 112 10.71 5.64 -10.72
N LEU A 113 11.11 4.40 -11.00
CA LEU A 113 10.17 3.26 -10.98
C LEU A 113 9.54 3.07 -9.60
N GLY A 114 10.24 3.43 -8.52
CA GLY A 114 9.70 3.43 -7.16
C GLY A 114 8.51 4.36 -6.95
N LEU A 115 8.33 5.36 -7.83
CA LEU A 115 7.21 6.31 -7.76
C LEU A 115 5.93 5.81 -8.44
N LEU A 116 5.99 4.69 -9.17
CA LEU A 116 4.80 4.10 -9.80
C LEU A 116 3.76 3.69 -8.76
N GLY A 117 4.19 3.13 -7.63
CA GLY A 117 3.28 2.77 -6.54
C GLY A 117 2.46 3.97 -6.06
N PRO A 118 3.09 5.08 -5.64
CA PRO A 118 2.41 6.33 -5.29
C PRO A 118 1.43 6.83 -6.35
N VAL A 119 1.83 6.83 -7.62
CA VAL A 119 0.96 7.26 -8.73
C VAL A 119 -0.28 6.36 -8.82
N ILE A 120 -0.12 5.04 -8.70
CA ILE A 120 -1.24 4.09 -8.71
C ILE A 120 -2.16 4.36 -7.51
N VAL A 121 -1.62 4.51 -6.30
CA VAL A 121 -2.43 4.82 -5.11
C VAL A 121 -3.20 6.12 -5.30
N TYR A 122 -2.57 7.18 -5.83
CA TYR A 122 -3.25 8.44 -6.11
C TYR A 122 -4.42 8.24 -7.09
N LEU A 123 -4.18 7.59 -8.22
CA LEU A 123 -5.20 7.39 -9.24
C LEU A 123 -6.39 6.56 -8.73
N LEU A 124 -6.13 5.58 -7.88
CA LEU A 124 -7.15 4.67 -7.35
C LEU A 124 -7.88 5.22 -6.13
N THR A 125 -7.26 6.13 -5.36
CA THR A 125 -7.86 6.74 -4.17
C THR A 125 -8.51 8.10 -4.43
N LYS A 126 -8.06 8.88 -5.42
CA LYS A 126 -8.57 10.25 -5.68
C LYS A 126 -10.10 10.34 -5.79
N GLY A 127 -10.73 9.40 -6.50
CA GLY A 127 -12.19 9.40 -6.70
C GLY A 127 -12.99 8.95 -5.47
N ARG A 128 -12.30 8.50 -4.42
CA ARG A 128 -12.90 7.97 -3.20
C ARG A 128 -12.28 8.59 -1.95
N TRP A 129 -11.57 9.70 -2.10
CA TRP A 129 -10.86 10.35 -1.01
C TRP A 129 -11.76 10.73 0.17
N GLN A 130 -13.00 11.14 -0.12
CA GLN A 130 -14.03 11.47 0.88
C GLN A 130 -14.42 10.28 1.76
N ARG A 131 -14.11 9.04 1.35
CA ARG A 131 -14.37 7.83 2.15
C ARG A 131 -13.26 7.50 3.12
N PHE A 132 -12.11 8.19 3.02
CA PHE A 132 -11.03 7.98 3.96
C PHE A 132 -11.29 8.75 5.24
N GLU A 133 -11.17 8.05 6.36
CA GLU A 133 -11.19 8.63 7.71
C GLU A 133 -9.82 9.26 8.03
#